data_AF-A0A961GQK8-F1
#
_entry.id   AF-A0A961GQK8-F1
#
_cell.length_a   1.000
_cell.length_b   1.000
_cell.length_c   1.000
_cell.angle_alpha   90.00
_cell.angle_beta   90.00
_cell.angle_gamma   90.00
#
_symmetry.space_group_name_H-M   'P 1'
#
loop_
_entity.id
_entity.type
_entity.pdbx_description
1 polymer ?
#
loop_
_entity_poly.entity_id
_entity_poly.type
_entity_poly.pdbx_seq_one_letter_code
_entity_poly.pdbx_strand_id
1 'polypeptide(L)'
;MTRYRVAGCTVAAVAALLAPAVAHADPPPPEVGSPCPAEQVDAMTLLPDEQTYVRCQEQFGWASSWVPVQTPFDPNDTWLSYGPAITLHGQGMRNPNLSSGQWTATPLDPETVCRATQTTVVEAGVLAEPVVSEGEPGESLSVQMLPRLFYAELAGDCLWVKD
;
A
#
# COMPACT_ATOMS: atom_id res chain seq x y z
N MET A 1 39.42 17.96 -69.94
CA MET A 1 39.43 18.99 -68.87
C MET A 1 38.61 18.49 -67.70
N THR A 2 39.25 18.51 -66.54
CA THR A 2 38.84 18.07 -65.19
C THR A 2 37.47 18.58 -64.75
N ARG A 3 36.76 17.75 -63.96
CA ARG A 3 36.11 18.13 -62.68
C ARG A 3 35.44 16.91 -62.02
N TYR A 4 36.15 16.28 -61.08
CA TYR A 4 35.56 15.42 -60.07
C TYR A 4 34.75 16.30 -59.09
N ARG A 5 33.51 15.90 -58.76
CA ARG A 5 32.76 16.47 -57.65
C ARG A 5 32.55 15.40 -56.60
N VAL A 6 33.21 15.58 -55.47
CA VAL A 6 32.99 14.86 -54.21
C VAL A 6 31.95 15.65 -53.42
N ALA A 7 30.89 14.99 -52.94
CA ALA A 7 29.99 15.43 -51.88
C ALA A 7 29.14 14.19 -51.51
N GLY A 8 29.03 13.69 -50.29
CA GLY A 8 29.36 14.16 -48.96
C GLY A 8 28.33 13.45 -48.06
N CYS A 9 28.70 12.35 -47.40
CA CYS A 9 27.78 11.58 -46.55
C CYS A 9 27.55 12.33 -45.23
N THR A 10 26.38 12.96 -45.07
CA THR A 10 25.91 13.45 -43.78
C THR A 10 25.31 12.30 -42.98
N VAL A 11 26.04 11.82 -41.98
CA VAL A 11 25.50 10.92 -40.94
C VAL A 11 24.84 11.81 -39.88
N ALA A 12 23.51 11.78 -39.81
CA ALA A 12 22.76 12.46 -38.76
C ALA A 12 22.76 11.57 -37.51
N ALA A 13 23.54 11.94 -36.49
CA ALA A 13 23.52 11.30 -35.18
C ALA A 13 22.29 11.78 -34.40
N VAL A 14 21.33 10.87 -34.15
CA VAL A 14 20.19 11.12 -33.26
C VAL A 14 20.66 10.91 -31.83
N ALA A 15 20.86 12.01 -31.09
CA ALA A 15 21.16 11.96 -29.67
C ALA A 15 19.87 11.62 -28.90
N ALA A 16 19.74 10.36 -28.46
CA ALA A 16 18.69 9.96 -27.52
C ALA A 16 18.99 10.58 -26.16
N LEU A 17 18.17 11.56 -25.75
CA LEU A 17 18.18 12.13 -24.41
C LEU A 17 17.64 11.08 -23.44
N LEU A 18 18.55 10.37 -22.76
CA LEU A 18 18.22 9.55 -21.60
C LEU A 18 17.89 10.50 -20.44
N ALA A 19 16.61 10.75 -20.20
CA ALA A 19 16.16 11.41 -18.99
C ALA A 19 16.46 10.50 -17.78
N PRO A 20 17.05 10.99 -16.69
CA PRO A 20 17.26 10.19 -15.50
C PRO A 20 15.91 9.79 -14.88
N ALA A 21 15.74 8.51 -14.58
CA ALA A 21 14.62 8.04 -13.77
C ALA A 21 14.69 8.73 -12.41
N VAL A 22 13.63 9.47 -12.06
CA VAL A 22 13.51 10.08 -10.74
C VAL A 22 13.17 8.94 -9.79
N ALA A 23 14.11 8.56 -8.92
CA ALA A 23 13.81 7.63 -7.84
C ALA A 23 12.93 8.38 -6.83
N HIS A 24 11.64 8.05 -6.80
CA HIS A 24 10.75 8.48 -5.74
C HIS A 24 11.09 7.65 -4.49
N ALA A 25 11.41 8.33 -3.39
CA ALA A 25 11.57 7.66 -2.11
C ALA A 25 10.17 7.36 -1.55
N ASP A 26 10.01 6.19 -0.95
CA ASP A 26 8.78 5.86 -0.24
C ASP A 26 8.46 6.96 0.79
N PRO A 27 7.19 7.37 0.92
CA PRO A 27 6.82 8.33 1.93
C PRO A 27 7.17 7.79 3.33
N PRO A 28 7.55 8.67 4.26
CA PRO A 28 7.81 8.23 5.62
C PRO A 28 6.55 7.58 6.22
N PRO A 29 6.71 6.56 7.07
CA PRO A 29 5.59 5.95 7.75
C PRO A 29 4.86 6.98 8.61
N PRO A 30 3.54 6.80 8.85
CA PRO A 30 2.80 7.63 9.79
C PRO A 30 3.44 7.71 11.17
N GLU A 31 3.35 8.87 11.82
CA GLU A 31 3.81 9.09 13.19
C GLU A 31 2.69 9.67 14.05
N VAL A 32 2.66 9.36 15.35
CA VAL A 32 1.66 9.91 16.28
C VAL A 32 1.72 11.44 16.30
N GLY A 33 0.57 12.08 16.11
CA GLY A 33 0.42 13.54 16.08
C GLY A 33 0.84 14.20 14.77
N SER A 34 1.44 13.46 13.83
CA SER A 34 1.71 13.97 12.49
C SER A 34 0.41 14.15 11.70
N PRO A 35 0.37 15.11 10.75
CA PRO A 35 -0.81 15.32 9.93
C PRO A 35 -1.09 14.10 9.04
N CYS A 36 -2.36 13.87 8.75
CA CYS A 36 -2.80 12.89 7.76
C CYS A 36 -3.72 13.55 6.73
N PRO A 37 -3.71 13.12 5.46
CA PRO A 37 -4.61 13.65 4.43
C PRO A 37 -6.09 13.44 4.76
N ALA A 38 -6.95 14.33 4.27
CA ALA A 38 -8.39 14.30 4.56
C ALA A 38 -9.08 13.07 3.95
N GLU A 39 -8.59 12.57 2.82
CA GLU A 39 -9.04 11.33 2.18
C GLU A 39 -8.71 10.07 2.98
N GLN A 40 -7.87 10.18 4.02
CA GLN A 40 -7.49 9.07 4.90
C GLN A 40 -8.21 9.14 6.25
N VAL A 41 -9.14 10.07 6.47
CA VAL A 41 -9.93 10.12 7.72
C VAL A 41 -10.59 8.75 7.96
N ASP A 42 -10.51 8.28 9.21
CA ASP A 42 -10.92 6.96 9.69
C ASP A 42 -10.05 5.77 9.23
N ALA A 43 -9.08 5.98 8.33
CA ALA A 43 -8.07 4.97 8.06
C ALA A 43 -7.27 4.68 9.33
N MET A 44 -7.08 3.40 9.61
CA MET A 44 -6.16 2.92 10.64
C MET A 44 -4.88 2.41 10.00
N THR A 45 -3.79 2.44 10.76
CA THR A 45 -2.56 1.74 10.38
C THR A 45 -1.86 1.17 11.61
N LEU A 46 -0.94 0.24 11.38
CA LEU A 46 -0.02 -0.28 12.37
C LEU A 46 1.33 0.42 12.16
N LEU A 47 1.90 1.02 13.21
CA LEU A 47 3.19 1.69 13.12
C LEU A 47 4.35 0.68 12.98
N PRO A 48 5.55 1.13 12.55
CA PRO A 48 6.70 0.24 12.34
C PRO A 48 7.19 -0.49 13.60
N ASP A 49 6.71 -0.12 14.79
CA ASP A 49 6.98 -0.85 16.03
C ASP A 49 6.17 -2.16 16.16
N GLU A 50 5.25 -2.43 15.22
CA GLU A 50 4.37 -3.59 15.14
C GLU A 50 3.41 -3.74 16.34
N GLN A 51 3.27 -2.71 17.18
CA GLN A 51 2.47 -2.75 18.41
C GLN A 51 1.47 -1.59 18.50
N THR A 52 1.81 -0.45 17.92
CA THR A 52 1.02 0.78 18.05
C THR A 52 0.08 0.94 16.85
N TYR A 53 -1.22 0.93 17.12
CA TYR A 53 -2.23 1.29 16.14
C TYR A 53 -2.53 2.78 16.21
N VAL A 54 -2.68 3.41 15.06
CA VAL A 54 -3.13 4.81 14.94
C VAL A 54 -4.31 4.91 13.99
N ARG A 55 -5.13 5.95 14.17
CA ARG A 55 -6.23 6.33 13.28
C ARG A 55 -6.02 7.76 12.82
N CYS A 56 -6.25 8.03 11.54
CA CYS A 56 -6.32 9.41 11.07
C CYS A 56 -7.66 10.01 11.51
N GLN A 57 -7.61 11.03 12.36
CA GLN A 57 -8.80 11.67 12.93
C GLN A 57 -8.81 13.16 12.63
N GLU A 58 -9.97 13.69 12.25
CA GLU A 58 -10.21 15.13 12.14
C GLU A 58 -10.00 15.80 13.51
N GLN A 59 -9.18 16.84 13.52
CA GLN A 59 -8.87 17.69 14.65
C GLN A 59 -9.57 19.05 14.48
N PHE A 60 -9.42 19.89 15.51
CA PHE A 60 -9.99 21.23 15.46
C PHE A 60 -9.41 22.05 14.30
N GLY A 61 -10.29 22.65 13.50
CA GLY A 61 -9.90 23.58 12.43
C GLY A 61 -9.56 22.94 11.08
N TRP A 62 -10.24 21.83 10.73
CA TRP A 62 -10.13 21.15 9.41
C TRP A 62 -8.80 20.44 9.15
N ALA A 63 -7.93 20.37 10.15
CA ALA A 63 -6.71 19.56 10.07
C ALA A 63 -7.00 18.16 10.59
N SER A 64 -6.45 17.12 9.97
CA SER A 64 -6.50 15.75 10.47
C SER A 64 -5.11 15.29 10.90
N SER A 65 -5.04 14.46 11.94
CA SER A 65 -3.78 13.91 12.45
C SER A 65 -3.91 12.45 12.88
N TRP A 66 -2.80 11.73 12.85
CA TRP A 66 -2.71 10.38 13.38
C TRP A 66 -2.79 10.38 14.91
N VAL A 67 -3.80 9.71 15.46
CA VAL A 67 -4.00 9.56 16.90
C VAL A 67 -3.88 8.09 17.31
N PRO A 68 -3.34 7.77 18.51
CA PRO A 68 -3.26 6.39 18.98
C PRO A 68 -4.65 5.77 19.19
N VAL A 69 -4.78 4.48 18.87
CA VAL A 69 -5.97 3.68 19.12
C VAL A 69 -5.71 2.69 20.26
N GLN A 70 -6.65 2.59 21.20
CA GLN A 70 -6.56 1.62 22.29
C GLN A 70 -6.96 0.22 21.82
N THR A 71 -6.17 -0.78 22.20
CA THR A 71 -6.46 -2.20 21.94
C THR A 71 -7.15 -2.87 23.14
N PRO A 72 -8.08 -3.82 22.94
CA PRO A 72 -8.63 -4.25 21.65
C PRO A 72 -9.62 -3.21 21.09
N PHE A 73 -9.80 -3.25 19.77
CA PHE A 73 -10.80 -2.47 19.04
C PHE A 73 -11.62 -3.40 18.15
N ASP A 74 -12.81 -2.95 17.73
CA ASP A 74 -13.61 -3.66 16.73
C ASP A 74 -12.91 -3.62 15.37
N PRO A 75 -13.07 -4.64 14.50
CA PRO A 75 -12.46 -4.65 13.18
C PRO A 75 -12.71 -3.36 12.40
N ASN A 76 -11.65 -2.76 11.86
CA ASN A 76 -11.76 -1.55 11.05
C ASN A 76 -11.94 -1.92 9.58
N ASP A 77 -12.74 -1.15 8.87
CA ASP A 77 -13.06 -1.36 7.46
C ASP A 77 -12.20 -0.48 6.51
N THR A 78 -11.27 0.32 7.06
CA THR A 78 -10.34 1.17 6.30
C THR A 78 -8.91 1.08 6.84
N TRP A 79 -7.95 0.66 6.04
CA TRP A 79 -6.55 0.53 6.45
C TRP A 79 -5.61 1.28 5.51
N LEU A 80 -4.54 1.87 6.04
CA LEU A 80 -3.43 2.40 5.27
C LEU A 80 -2.23 1.47 5.45
N SER A 81 -1.70 0.91 4.35
CA SER A 81 -0.36 0.33 4.33
C SER A 81 0.62 1.31 3.72
N TYR A 82 1.91 1.11 3.95
CA TYR A 82 3.01 1.95 3.47
C TYR A 82 4.23 1.04 3.16
N GLY A 83 5.42 1.61 2.94
CA GLY A 83 6.62 0.90 2.48
C GLY A 83 6.83 -0.52 3.05
N PRO A 84 7.05 -0.68 4.38
CA PRO A 84 6.97 -1.99 5.03
C PRO A 84 5.52 -2.46 5.14
N ALA A 85 5.32 -3.75 4.86
CA ALA A 85 4.00 -4.37 4.98
C ALA A 85 3.49 -4.30 6.44
N ILE A 86 2.22 -3.93 6.61
CA ILE A 86 1.54 -4.05 7.90
C ILE A 86 0.91 -5.42 8.03
N THR A 87 1.03 -6.03 9.21
CA THR A 87 0.40 -7.33 9.50
C THR A 87 -0.86 -7.11 10.33
N LEU A 88 -2.00 -7.59 9.82
CA LEU A 88 -3.30 -7.44 10.46
C LEU A 88 -3.90 -8.81 10.78
N HIS A 89 -4.46 -8.95 11.98
CA HIS A 89 -5.16 -10.16 12.40
C HIS A 89 -6.55 -10.26 11.77
N GLY A 90 -6.87 -11.46 11.28
CA GLY A 90 -8.20 -11.78 10.77
C GLY A 90 -9.06 -12.56 11.76
N GLN A 91 -10.26 -12.97 11.33
CA GLN A 91 -11.28 -13.61 12.18
C GLN A 91 -10.93 -15.04 12.65
N GLY A 92 -9.80 -15.60 12.21
CA GLY A 92 -9.21 -16.80 12.80
C GLY A 92 -8.54 -16.55 14.16
N MET A 93 -8.34 -15.28 14.52
CA MET A 93 -7.76 -14.83 15.79
C MET A 93 -8.81 -14.18 16.70
N ARG A 94 -8.53 -14.15 18.01
CA ARG A 94 -9.28 -13.29 18.94
C ARG A 94 -8.92 -11.83 18.68
N ASN A 95 -9.89 -10.93 18.81
CA ASN A 95 -9.74 -9.49 18.57
C ASN A 95 -9.18 -9.19 17.15
N PRO A 96 -9.90 -9.60 16.09
CA PRO A 96 -9.47 -9.34 14.71
C PRO A 96 -9.32 -7.83 14.44
N ASN A 97 -8.32 -7.46 13.65
CA ASN A 97 -8.14 -6.09 13.19
C ASN A 97 -9.01 -5.79 11.98
N LEU A 98 -9.27 -6.77 11.12
CA LEU A 98 -10.11 -6.64 9.93
C LEU A 98 -11.11 -7.79 9.81
N SER A 99 -12.15 -7.54 9.03
CA SER A 99 -13.16 -8.55 8.70
C SER A 99 -12.91 -9.16 7.32
N SER A 100 -13.23 -10.44 7.15
CA SER A 100 -13.32 -11.05 5.81
C SER A 100 -14.39 -10.34 4.96
N GLY A 101 -14.26 -10.44 3.64
CA GLY A 101 -15.14 -9.71 2.71
C GLY A 101 -14.41 -9.24 1.47
N GLN A 102 -15.11 -8.51 0.61
CA GLN A 102 -14.50 -7.85 -0.53
C GLN A 102 -13.82 -6.56 -0.06
N TRP A 103 -12.59 -6.36 -0.52
CA TRP A 103 -11.80 -5.18 -0.25
C TRP A 103 -11.22 -4.64 -1.55
N THR A 104 -10.95 -3.35 -1.56
CA THR A 104 -10.29 -2.63 -2.64
C THR A 104 -9.08 -1.89 -2.08
N ALA A 105 -7.90 -2.16 -2.61
CA ALA A 105 -6.69 -1.39 -2.35
C ALA A 105 -6.52 -0.35 -3.45
N THR A 106 -6.41 0.92 -3.07
CA THR A 106 -6.12 2.02 -3.99
C THR A 106 -4.71 2.52 -3.75
N PRO A 107 -3.80 2.46 -4.74
CA PRO A 107 -2.45 2.99 -4.60
C PRO A 107 -2.47 4.51 -4.45
N LEU A 108 -1.61 5.04 -3.57
CA LEU A 108 -1.49 6.49 -3.33
C LEU A 108 -0.51 7.19 -4.29
N ASP A 109 0.29 6.41 -5.03
CA ASP A 109 1.23 6.87 -6.06
C ASP A 109 1.08 6.00 -7.33
N PRO A 110 1.23 6.57 -8.55
CA PRO A 110 1.10 5.84 -9.80
C PRO A 110 2.11 4.68 -9.99
N GLU A 111 3.22 4.65 -9.27
CA GLU A 111 4.20 3.56 -9.34
C GLU A 111 3.97 2.49 -8.25
N THR A 112 3.06 2.75 -7.28
CA THR A 112 2.80 1.83 -6.18
C THR A 112 2.10 0.58 -6.67
N VAL A 113 2.61 -0.58 -6.23
CA VAL A 113 1.95 -1.89 -6.38
C VAL A 113 1.34 -2.28 -5.04
N CYS A 114 0.01 -2.40 -4.99
CA CYS A 114 -0.67 -2.92 -3.80
C CYS A 114 -0.62 -4.45 -3.79
N ARG A 115 -0.30 -5.02 -2.62
CA ARG A 115 -0.19 -6.47 -2.45
C ARG A 115 -0.78 -6.92 -1.12
N ALA A 116 -1.57 -7.99 -1.16
CA ALA A 116 -2.11 -8.66 0.02
C ALA A 116 -1.62 -10.11 0.05
N THR A 117 -0.97 -10.50 1.16
CA THR A 117 -0.62 -11.90 1.44
C THR A 117 -1.48 -12.40 2.60
N GLN A 118 -2.21 -13.48 2.40
CA GLN A 118 -3.21 -13.97 3.35
C GLN A 118 -2.87 -15.38 3.82
N THR A 119 -2.88 -15.60 5.13
CA THR A 119 -2.71 -16.94 5.72
C THR A 119 -3.94 -17.27 6.54
N THR A 120 -4.57 -18.42 6.28
CA THR A 120 -5.75 -18.89 7.02
C THR A 120 -5.42 -20.04 7.96
N VAL A 121 -6.29 -20.27 8.94
CA VAL A 121 -6.24 -21.46 9.80
C VAL A 121 -7.00 -22.60 9.13
N VAL A 122 -6.34 -23.73 8.89
CA VAL A 122 -6.98 -24.94 8.34
C VAL A 122 -7.56 -25.77 9.47
N GLU A 123 -6.75 -26.02 10.50
CA GLU A 123 -7.08 -26.77 11.72
C GLU A 123 -6.36 -26.13 12.92
N ALA A 124 -6.67 -26.58 14.14
CA ALA A 124 -6.07 -26.04 15.35
C ALA A 124 -4.53 -26.13 15.28
N GLY A 125 -3.88 -24.96 15.24
CA GLY A 125 -2.41 -24.85 15.16
C GLY A 125 -1.81 -25.10 13.77
N VAL A 126 -2.63 -25.33 12.73
CA VAL A 126 -2.15 -25.59 11.37
C VAL A 126 -2.59 -24.46 10.44
N LEU A 127 -1.60 -23.77 9.86
CA LEU A 127 -1.78 -22.70 8.89
C LEU A 127 -1.73 -23.23 7.47
N ALA A 128 -2.53 -22.63 6.58
CA ALA A 128 -2.48 -22.90 5.15
C ALA A 128 -1.22 -22.29 4.52
N GLU A 129 -0.92 -22.69 3.28
CA GLU A 129 0.01 -21.94 2.45
C GLU A 129 -0.52 -20.52 2.21
N PRO A 130 0.35 -19.48 2.24
CA PRO A 130 -0.08 -18.11 2.00
C PRO A 130 -0.64 -17.91 0.59
N VAL A 131 -1.75 -17.19 0.49
CA VAL A 131 -2.37 -16.78 -0.78
C VAL A 131 -1.97 -15.34 -1.05
N VAL A 132 -1.38 -15.09 -2.22
CA VAL A 132 -0.93 -13.76 -2.64
C VAL A 132 -1.89 -13.18 -3.67
N SER A 133 -2.22 -11.92 -3.52
CA SER A 133 -2.92 -11.09 -4.52
C SER A 133 -2.14 -9.81 -4.71
N GLU A 134 -1.87 -9.42 -5.95
CA GLU A 134 -1.01 -8.30 -6.32
C GLU A 134 -1.63 -7.58 -7.51
N GLY A 135 -1.64 -6.25 -7.46
CA GLY A 135 -2.09 -5.40 -8.57
C GLY A 135 -0.94 -5.06 -9.52
N GLU A 136 -1.24 -4.30 -10.56
CA GLU A 136 -0.23 -3.64 -11.39
C GLU A 136 0.10 -2.24 -10.80
N PRO A 137 1.26 -1.64 -11.15
CA PRO A 137 1.62 -0.30 -10.69
C PRO A 137 0.52 0.73 -10.98
N GLY A 138 0.08 1.46 -9.94
CA GLY A 138 -0.93 2.50 -10.05
C GLY A 138 -2.36 2.01 -10.29
N GLU A 139 -2.57 0.69 -10.39
CA GLU A 139 -3.90 0.10 -10.53
C GLU A 139 -4.46 -0.35 -9.18
N SER A 140 -5.77 -0.17 -8.99
CA SER A 140 -6.46 -0.68 -7.80
C SER A 140 -6.48 -2.20 -7.79
N LEU A 141 -6.25 -2.79 -6.62
CA LEU A 141 -6.35 -4.24 -6.39
C LEU A 141 -7.69 -4.57 -5.70
N SER A 142 -8.57 -5.30 -6.38
CA SER A 142 -9.73 -5.93 -5.73
C SER A 142 -9.32 -7.30 -5.17
N VAL A 143 -9.55 -7.51 -3.88
CA VAL A 143 -9.18 -8.75 -3.18
C VAL A 143 -10.29 -9.23 -2.24
N GLN A 144 -10.55 -10.53 -2.27
CA GLN A 144 -11.39 -11.17 -1.27
C GLN A 144 -10.54 -11.52 -0.05
N MET A 145 -10.77 -10.82 1.07
CA MET A 145 -10.20 -11.21 2.37
C MET A 145 -10.90 -12.49 2.85
N LEU A 146 -10.11 -13.54 3.08
CA LEU A 146 -10.61 -14.89 3.28
C LEU A 146 -11.32 -15.07 4.64
N PRO A 147 -12.35 -15.91 4.73
CA PRO A 147 -12.90 -16.32 6.02
C PRO A 147 -11.84 -17.13 6.79
N ARG A 148 -11.88 -17.06 8.14
CA ARG A 148 -10.88 -17.71 9.02
C ARG A 148 -9.43 -17.27 8.76
N LEU A 149 -9.25 -16.08 8.19
CA LEU A 149 -7.96 -15.41 8.07
C LEU A 149 -7.27 -15.34 9.42
N PHE A 150 -6.03 -15.83 9.51
CA PHE A 150 -5.20 -15.74 10.69
C PHE A 150 -4.50 -14.38 10.71
N TYR A 151 -3.73 -14.08 9.65
CA TYR A 151 -3.17 -12.77 9.38
C TYR A 151 -3.22 -12.44 7.89
N ALA A 152 -3.30 -11.15 7.58
CA ALA A 152 -2.99 -10.59 6.26
C ALA A 152 -1.83 -9.60 6.37
N GLU A 153 -0.88 -9.71 5.46
CA GLU A 153 0.17 -8.72 5.24
C GLU A 153 -0.27 -7.81 4.09
N LEU A 154 -0.40 -6.52 4.35
CA LEU A 154 -0.78 -5.50 3.37
C LEU A 154 0.45 -4.66 3.04
N ALA A 155 0.85 -4.62 1.77
CA ALA A 155 2.07 -3.96 1.33
C ALA A 155 1.80 -2.94 0.20
N GLY A 156 2.74 -2.02 0.05
CA GLY A 156 2.62 -0.85 -0.83
C GLY A 156 1.97 0.32 -0.10
N ASP A 157 2.17 1.53 -0.60
CA ASP A 157 1.49 2.73 -0.08
C ASP A 157 0.05 2.81 -0.61
N CYS A 158 -0.86 2.14 0.09
CA CYS A 158 -2.19 1.83 -0.39
C CYS A 158 -3.26 2.09 0.68
N LEU A 159 -4.36 2.68 0.24
CA LEU A 159 -5.59 2.79 1.03
C LEU A 159 -6.50 1.59 0.74
N TRP A 160 -6.72 0.78 1.76
CA TRP A 160 -7.56 -0.42 1.73
C TRP A 160 -8.93 -0.08 2.30
N VAL A 161 -9.98 -0.29 1.51
CA VAL A 161 -11.36 -0.05 1.92
C VAL A 161 -12.16 -1.32 1.70
N LYS A 162 -12.98 -1.68 2.68
CA LYS A 162 -13.95 -2.76 2.54
C LYS A 162 -15.23 -2.26 1.88
N ASP A 163 -15.79 -3.08 1.01
CA ASP A 163 -17.06 -2.81 0.31
C ASP A 163 -18.31 -2.98 1.21
#